data_AF-R9L2S6-F1
#
_entry.id   AF-R9L2S6-F1
#
_cell.length_a   1.000
_cell.length_b   1.000
_cell.length_c   1.000
_cell.angle_alpha   90.00
_cell.angle_beta   90.00
_cell.angle_gamma   90.00
#
_symmetry.space_group_name_H-M   'P 1'
#
loop_
_entity.id
_entity.type
_entity.pdbx_description
1 polymer ?
#
loop_
_entity_poly.entity_id
_entity_poly.type
_entity_poly.pdbx_seq_one_letter_code
_entity_poly.pdbx_strand_id
1 'polypeptide(L)'
;MKKIVRIAFIVIALPLIGSLLIKPAKITNNLTGNNTERNAASKNDISVINSAFKVTVHEEKGDFRYAPEELVKLMVAAQIPEDIVFSEGEDFVERESQSASDTEQEYLKALAIVLRSNLVYVWEHKGCPEILDFNETGLLTRQLHVASGSGAYIKKREIERAVAFTYGAVITKENRVIAAPFFTSSQGNMLVKEAGEGVGFSLNFAYILAQDGMDFYKILQYFYDGISVAIYE
;
A
#
# COMPACT_ATOMS: atom_id res chain seq x y z
N MET A 1 10.83 55.40 45.69
CA MET A 1 11.04 55.17 44.25
C MET A 1 11.29 53.68 44.03
N LYS A 2 10.27 52.93 43.59
CA LYS A 2 10.35 51.48 43.35
C LYS A 2 10.81 51.23 41.91
N LYS A 3 11.96 50.57 41.70
CA LYS A 3 12.40 50.09 40.39
C LYS A 3 11.98 48.63 40.23
N ILE A 4 11.07 48.39 39.30
CA ILE A 4 10.59 47.06 38.91
C ILE A 4 11.66 46.44 38.01
N VAL A 5 12.29 45.36 38.48
CA VAL A 5 13.17 44.51 37.68
C VAL A 5 12.28 43.59 36.85
N ARG A 6 12.25 43.80 35.52
CA ARG A 6 11.57 42.91 34.57
C ARG A 6 12.51 41.73 34.28
N ILE A 7 12.16 40.56 34.78
CA ILE A 7 12.81 39.28 34.43
C ILE A 7 12.26 38.85 33.08
N ALA A 8 13.12 38.79 32.06
CA ALA A 8 12.79 38.22 30.76
C ALA A 8 12.96 36.70 30.83
N PHE A 9 11.85 35.96 30.78
CA PHE A 9 11.87 34.51 30.53
C PHE A 9 12.01 34.29 29.03
N ILE A 10 13.19 33.87 28.58
CA ILE A 10 13.38 33.32 27.24
C ILE A 10 13.06 31.83 27.35
N VAL A 11 11.87 31.44 26.92
CA VAL A 11 11.52 30.03 26.70
C VAL A 11 12.14 29.62 25.38
N ILE A 12 13.31 28.99 25.44
CA ILE A 12 13.91 28.33 24.28
C ILE A 12 13.10 27.05 24.05
N ALA A 13 12.13 27.14 23.14
CA ALA A 13 11.42 25.97 22.62
C ALA A 13 12.42 25.12 21.83
N LEU A 14 12.86 24.02 22.42
CA LEU A 14 13.53 22.94 21.71
C LEU A 14 12.52 22.29 20.76
N PRO A 15 12.76 22.22 19.44
CA PRO A 15 11.94 21.38 18.58
C PRO A 15 12.29 19.92 18.89
N LEU A 16 11.42 19.26 19.68
CA LEU A 16 11.34 17.80 19.73
C LEU A 16 10.70 17.31 18.42
N ILE A 17 11.45 17.42 17.31
CA ILE A 17 11.16 16.70 16.08
C ILE A 17 11.98 15.42 16.15
N GLY A 18 11.41 14.42 16.83
CA GLY A 18 11.83 13.04 16.70
C GLY A 18 11.19 12.43 15.47
N SER A 19 11.61 12.84 14.27
CA SER A 19 11.37 12.03 13.07
C SER A 19 12.28 10.82 13.17
N LEU A 20 11.72 9.68 13.58
CA LEU A 20 12.32 8.35 13.41
C LEU A 20 12.41 8.06 11.91
N LEU A 21 13.36 8.71 11.24
CA LEU A 21 13.86 8.28 9.94
C LEU A 21 14.70 7.03 10.18
N ILE A 22 14.05 5.86 10.15
CA ILE A 22 14.75 4.58 10.03
C ILE A 22 15.40 4.56 8.66
N LYS A 23 16.68 4.93 8.62
CA LYS A 23 17.54 4.77 7.46
C LYS A 23 17.76 3.26 7.27
N PRO A 24 17.49 2.65 6.10
CA PRO A 24 17.77 1.24 5.91
C PRO A 24 19.29 1.01 6.04
N ALA A 25 19.66 0.03 6.85
CA ALA A 25 21.06 -0.35 7.06
C ALA A 25 21.65 -0.83 5.73
N LYS A 26 22.83 -0.28 5.37
CA LYS A 26 23.66 -0.79 4.27
C LYS A 26 24.01 -2.25 4.57
N ILE A 27 23.52 -3.16 3.74
CA ILE A 27 23.93 -4.57 3.75
C ILE A 27 25.32 -4.63 3.09
N THR A 28 26.36 -4.88 3.88
CA THR A 28 27.64 -5.36 3.37
C THR A 28 27.53 -6.86 3.13
N ASN A 29 27.39 -7.25 1.86
CA ASN A 29 27.43 -8.65 1.45
C ASN A 29 28.89 -9.13 1.48
N ASN A 30 29.17 -10.13 2.31
CA ASN A 30 30.23 -11.09 2.02
C ASN A 30 29.58 -12.44 1.76
N LEU A 31 29.93 -13.00 0.60
CA LEU A 31 29.36 -14.17 -0.04
C LEU A 31 29.51 -15.44 0.81
N THR A 32 28.51 -16.32 0.76
CA THR A 32 28.60 -17.65 0.12
C THR A 32 27.33 -18.48 0.35
N GLY A 33 26.82 -19.10 -0.72
CA GLY A 33 26.02 -20.33 -0.64
C GLY A 33 24.49 -20.19 -0.73
N ASN A 34 23.95 -20.46 -1.93
CA ASN A 34 22.62 -20.97 -2.27
C ASN A 34 21.61 -21.11 -1.13
N ASN A 35 20.61 -20.21 -1.06
CA ASN A 35 19.31 -20.38 -0.40
C ASN A 35 18.37 -19.21 -0.73
N THR A 36 18.00 -19.03 -2.01
CA THR A 36 17.17 -17.89 -2.43
C THR A 36 15.65 -18.12 -2.28
N GLU A 37 15.20 -19.33 -1.90
CA GLU A 37 13.76 -19.63 -1.76
C GLU A 37 13.25 -19.63 -0.31
N ARG A 38 14.13 -19.47 0.69
CA ARG A 38 13.72 -19.50 2.12
C ARG A 38 13.68 -18.13 2.82
N ASN A 39 14.15 -17.07 2.18
CA ASN A 39 14.30 -15.75 2.83
C ASN A 39 13.14 -14.77 2.59
N ALA A 40 12.12 -15.13 1.80
CA ALA A 40 10.89 -14.32 1.69
C ALA A 40 9.88 -14.58 2.83
N ALA A 41 10.02 -15.71 3.55
CA ALA A 41 9.09 -16.12 4.60
C ALA A 41 9.47 -15.65 6.02
N SER A 42 10.64 -15.01 6.19
CA SER A 42 11.17 -14.58 7.49
C SER A 42 10.86 -13.12 7.84
N LYS A 43 10.03 -12.41 7.05
CA LYS A 43 9.75 -10.97 7.22
C LYS A 43 8.30 -10.65 7.65
N ASN A 44 7.52 -11.67 7.98
CA ASN A 44 6.07 -11.58 8.27
C ASN A 44 5.70 -11.46 9.77
N ASP A 45 6.67 -11.29 10.68
CA ASP A 45 6.41 -11.28 12.13
C ASP A 45 5.98 -9.92 12.70
N ILE A 46 5.74 -8.89 11.87
CA ILE A 46 5.45 -7.52 12.35
C ILE A 46 3.95 -7.21 12.37
N SER A 47 3.15 -7.76 11.45
CA SER A 47 1.71 -7.51 11.42
C SER A 47 0.91 -8.76 11.77
N VAL A 48 -0.14 -8.59 12.58
CA VAL A 48 -1.04 -9.68 12.97
C VAL A 48 -2.20 -9.87 11.99
N ILE A 49 -2.28 -9.08 10.90
CA ILE A 49 -3.49 -8.96 10.08
C ILE A 49 -3.99 -10.31 9.54
N ASN A 50 -3.12 -11.21 9.10
CA ASN A 50 -3.52 -12.52 8.57
C ASN A 50 -4.06 -13.50 9.63
N SER A 51 -3.69 -13.27 10.89
CA SER A 51 -4.18 -14.00 12.05
C SER A 51 -5.39 -13.32 12.71
N ALA A 52 -5.63 -12.03 12.45
CA ALA A 52 -6.69 -11.26 13.09
C ALA A 52 -8.10 -11.72 12.68
N PHE A 53 -8.31 -12.02 11.40
CA PHE A 53 -9.59 -12.51 10.88
C PHE A 53 -9.43 -13.27 9.57
N LYS A 54 -10.50 -13.95 9.14
CA LYS A 54 -10.65 -14.50 7.79
C LYS A 54 -11.74 -13.75 7.04
N VAL A 55 -11.67 -13.81 5.72
CA VAL A 55 -12.71 -13.24 4.86
C VAL A 55 -13.33 -14.36 4.03
N THR A 56 -14.66 -14.47 4.06
CA THR A 56 -15.41 -15.37 3.20
C THR A 56 -15.80 -14.63 1.92
N VAL A 57 -15.50 -15.23 0.77
CA VAL A 57 -15.93 -14.77 -0.55
C VAL A 57 -16.85 -15.82 -1.13
N HIS A 58 -18.02 -15.37 -1.58
CA HIS A 58 -19.06 -16.20 -2.19
C HIS A 58 -18.87 -16.23 -3.71
N GLU A 59 -18.40 -17.35 -4.26
CA GLU A 59 -18.24 -17.55 -5.70
C GLU A 59 -19.27 -18.57 -6.23
N GLU A 60 -19.48 -18.62 -7.54
CA GLU A 60 -20.41 -19.58 -8.16
C GLU A 60 -20.12 -21.04 -7.79
N LYS A 61 -18.84 -21.36 -7.55
CA LYS A 61 -18.38 -22.72 -7.21
C LYS A 61 -18.41 -23.03 -5.71
N GLY A 62 -18.76 -22.05 -4.88
CA GLY A 62 -18.87 -22.19 -3.42
C GLY A 62 -18.20 -21.05 -2.66
N ASP A 63 -18.11 -21.25 -1.34
CA ASP A 63 -17.58 -20.27 -0.41
C ASP A 63 -16.09 -20.53 -0.16
N PHE A 64 -15.27 -19.50 -0.34
CA PHE A 64 -13.82 -19.57 -0.15
C PHE A 64 -13.40 -18.66 0.99
N ARG A 65 -12.48 -19.14 1.82
CA ARG A 65 -11.93 -18.37 2.95
C ARG A 65 -10.50 -17.93 2.65
N TYR A 66 -10.27 -16.63 2.75
CA TYR A 66 -8.98 -16.02 2.49
C TYR A 66 -8.40 -15.42 3.78
N ALA A 67 -7.07 -15.44 3.88
CA ALA A 67 -6.38 -14.50 4.74
C ALA A 67 -6.47 -13.10 4.11
N PRO A 68 -6.60 -12.02 4.91
CA PRO A 68 -6.68 -10.65 4.40
C PRO A 68 -5.66 -10.29 3.31
N GLU A 69 -4.40 -10.65 3.48
CA GLU A 69 -3.34 -10.30 2.51
C GLU A 69 -3.45 -11.06 1.19
N GLU A 70 -3.97 -12.30 1.21
CA GLU A 70 -4.27 -13.01 -0.03
C GLU A 70 -5.43 -12.35 -0.77
N LEU A 71 -6.43 -11.86 -0.03
CA LEU A 71 -7.55 -11.14 -0.61
C LEU A 71 -7.12 -9.79 -1.21
N VAL A 72 -6.22 -9.06 -0.54
CA VAL A 72 -5.70 -7.77 -1.05
C VAL A 72 -5.07 -7.94 -2.45
N LYS A 73 -4.39 -9.06 -2.74
CA LYS A 73 -3.86 -9.33 -4.09
C LYS A 73 -4.98 -9.39 -5.14
N LEU A 74 -6.07 -10.09 -4.81
CA LEU A 74 -7.24 -10.21 -5.69
C LEU A 74 -7.97 -8.87 -5.85
N MET A 75 -7.98 -8.05 -4.80
CA MET A 75 -8.56 -6.72 -4.84
C MET A 75 -7.75 -5.77 -5.72
N VAL A 76 -6.41 -5.77 -5.60
CA VAL A 76 -5.52 -4.99 -6.47
C VAL A 76 -5.73 -5.42 -7.93
N ALA A 77 -5.78 -6.73 -8.19
CA ALA A 77 -6.03 -7.27 -9.52
C ALA A 77 -7.34 -6.79 -10.15
N ALA A 78 -8.38 -6.54 -9.34
CA ALA A 78 -9.67 -6.05 -9.80
C ALA A 78 -9.64 -4.58 -10.22
N GLN A 79 -8.80 -3.77 -9.57
CA GLN A 79 -8.76 -2.31 -9.78
C GLN A 79 -7.82 -1.89 -10.90
N ILE A 80 -6.89 -2.75 -11.31
CA ILE A 80 -6.01 -2.44 -12.44
C ILE A 80 -6.64 -2.92 -13.76
N PRO A 81 -6.48 -2.14 -14.85
CA PRO A 81 -6.93 -2.56 -16.18
C PRO A 81 -6.27 -3.88 -16.62
N GLU A 82 -6.97 -4.68 -17.42
CA GLU A 82 -6.41 -5.94 -17.94
C GLU A 82 -5.30 -5.70 -18.97
N ASP A 83 -5.33 -4.58 -19.66
CA ASP A 83 -4.39 -4.15 -20.69
C ASP A 83 -3.22 -3.31 -20.15
N ILE A 84 -3.17 -3.01 -18.85
CA ILE A 84 -2.00 -2.34 -18.25
C ILE A 84 -0.78 -3.25 -18.44
N VAL A 85 0.26 -2.69 -19.06
CA VAL A 85 1.55 -3.35 -19.29
C VAL A 85 2.48 -2.91 -18.17
N PHE A 86 2.98 -3.88 -17.41
CA PHE A 86 4.04 -3.65 -16.42
C PHE A 86 5.39 -3.92 -17.07
N SER A 87 6.36 -3.05 -16.80
CA SER A 87 7.72 -3.15 -17.29
C SER A 87 8.40 -4.39 -16.69
N GLU A 88 9.09 -5.19 -17.51
CA GLU A 88 9.84 -6.36 -17.03
C GLU A 88 11.06 -5.89 -16.23
N GLY A 89 11.02 -6.06 -14.91
CA GLY A 89 12.13 -5.71 -14.00
C GLY A 89 13.44 -6.48 -14.19
N GLU A 90 13.63 -7.25 -15.27
CA GLU A 90 14.86 -8.01 -15.54
C GLU A 90 15.73 -7.41 -16.66
N ASP A 91 15.27 -6.39 -17.41
CA ASP A 91 16.13 -5.64 -18.34
C ASP A 91 16.80 -4.41 -17.70
N PHE A 92 16.64 -4.23 -16.39
CA PHE A 92 17.36 -3.23 -15.61
C PHE A 92 18.78 -3.75 -15.26
N VAL A 93 19.57 -4.02 -16.30
CA VAL A 93 21.03 -4.10 -16.16
C VAL A 93 21.49 -2.78 -15.54
N GLU A 94 22.23 -2.88 -14.43
CA GLU A 94 22.94 -1.79 -13.79
C GLU A 94 23.45 -0.77 -14.81
N ARG A 95 22.73 0.34 -15.00
CA ARG A 95 23.30 1.55 -15.56
C ARG A 95 23.41 2.53 -14.42
N GLU A 96 24.66 2.68 -13.99
CA GLU A 96 25.16 3.66 -13.04
C GLU A 96 24.74 5.09 -13.43
N SER A 97 23.50 5.46 -13.15
CA SER A 97 23.02 6.84 -13.15
C SER A 97 21.66 6.90 -12.44
N GLN A 98 21.66 7.55 -11.27
CA GLN A 98 20.51 7.99 -10.46
C GLN A 98 19.14 7.29 -10.61
N SER A 99 18.70 6.63 -9.52
CA SER A 99 17.29 6.63 -9.05
C SER A 99 16.18 6.29 -10.06
N ALA A 100 16.26 5.16 -10.76
CA ALA A 100 15.06 4.61 -11.39
C ALA A 100 14.14 4.03 -10.30
N SER A 101 13.30 4.90 -9.74
CA SER A 101 12.16 4.47 -8.95
C SER A 101 11.29 3.58 -9.82
N ASP A 102 10.97 2.38 -9.35
CA ASP A 102 10.01 1.48 -10.00
C ASP A 102 8.61 2.07 -9.83
N THR A 103 8.26 3.00 -10.71
CA THR A 103 7.05 3.84 -10.61
C THR A 103 5.78 3.00 -10.55
N GLU A 104 5.73 1.91 -11.31
CA GLU A 104 4.63 0.95 -11.29
C GLU A 104 4.47 0.30 -9.92
N GLN A 105 5.57 -0.08 -9.27
CA GLN A 105 5.52 -0.57 -7.90
C GLN A 105 5.04 0.49 -6.90
N GLU A 106 5.42 1.75 -7.05
CA GLU A 106 4.95 2.81 -6.14
C GLU A 106 3.43 3.01 -6.22
N TYR A 107 2.85 2.93 -7.42
CA TYR A 107 1.40 2.90 -7.60
C TYR A 107 0.75 1.67 -6.94
N LEU A 108 1.26 0.46 -7.22
CA LEU A 108 0.70 -0.78 -6.69
C LEU A 108 0.78 -0.84 -5.16
N LYS A 109 1.86 -0.33 -4.55
CA LYS A 109 2.01 -0.23 -3.10
C LYS A 109 0.95 0.70 -2.50
N ALA A 110 0.76 1.88 -3.08
CA ALA A 110 -0.26 2.82 -2.62
C ALA A 110 -1.67 2.22 -2.71
N LEU A 111 -1.99 1.58 -3.85
CA LEU A 111 -3.27 0.90 -4.06
C LEU A 111 -3.50 -0.25 -3.06
N ALA A 112 -2.49 -1.08 -2.81
CA ALA A 112 -2.57 -2.16 -1.82
C ALA A 112 -2.89 -1.62 -0.41
N ILE A 113 -2.24 -0.53 0.00
CA ILE A 113 -2.48 0.12 1.29
C ILE A 113 -3.91 0.67 1.37
N VAL A 114 -4.41 1.35 0.32
CA VAL A 114 -5.80 1.85 0.27
C VAL A 114 -6.81 0.72 0.42
N LEU A 115 -6.64 -0.36 -0.35
CA LEU A 115 -7.54 -1.51 -0.35
C LEU A 115 -7.52 -2.24 1.00
N ARG A 116 -6.34 -2.45 1.57
CA ARG A 116 -6.18 -3.06 2.89
C ARG A 116 -6.84 -2.21 3.99
N SER A 117 -6.66 -0.89 3.93
CA SER A 117 -7.26 0.04 4.91
C SER A 117 -8.79 -0.04 4.90
N ASN A 118 -9.41 -0.09 3.71
CA ASN A 118 -10.86 -0.24 3.61
C ASN A 118 -11.36 -1.60 4.11
N LEU A 119 -10.63 -2.68 3.82
CA LEU A 119 -10.98 -4.01 4.33
C LEU A 119 -10.94 -4.04 5.87
N VAL A 120 -9.86 -3.54 6.47
CA VAL A 120 -9.69 -3.46 7.92
C VAL A 120 -10.71 -2.52 8.56
N TYR A 121 -10.95 -1.35 7.95
CA TYR A 121 -11.94 -0.39 8.43
C TYR A 121 -13.35 -1.00 8.51
N VAL A 122 -13.80 -1.71 7.46
CA VAL A 122 -15.11 -2.39 7.48
C VAL A 122 -15.14 -3.46 8.57
N TRP A 123 -14.09 -4.27 8.70
CA TRP A 123 -13.97 -5.29 9.73
C TRP A 123 -14.06 -4.69 11.15
N GLU A 124 -13.31 -3.63 11.44
CA GLU A 124 -13.36 -2.92 12.73
C GLU A 124 -14.76 -2.36 13.01
N HIS A 125 -15.40 -1.75 12.01
CA HIS A 125 -16.76 -1.19 12.15
C HIS A 125 -17.84 -2.24 12.32
N LYS A 126 -17.60 -3.48 11.90
CA LYS A 126 -18.47 -4.63 12.12
C LYS A 126 -18.25 -5.28 13.49
N GLY A 127 -17.37 -4.72 14.33
CA GLY A 127 -17.06 -5.23 15.65
C GLY A 127 -16.03 -6.36 15.65
N CYS A 128 -15.10 -6.34 14.68
CA CYS A 128 -13.99 -7.29 14.56
C CYS A 128 -14.41 -8.77 14.56
N PRO A 129 -15.36 -9.20 13.69
CA PRO A 129 -15.77 -10.60 13.65
C PRO A 129 -14.59 -11.51 13.25
N GLU A 130 -14.57 -12.75 13.75
CA GLU A 130 -13.54 -13.74 13.35
C GLU A 130 -13.55 -13.99 11.83
N ILE A 131 -14.75 -13.94 11.22
CA ILE A 131 -14.97 -14.11 9.79
C ILE A 131 -15.78 -12.92 9.28
N LEU A 132 -15.22 -12.15 8.36
CA LEU A 132 -15.90 -11.10 7.62
C LEU A 132 -16.50 -11.66 6.32
N ASP A 133 -17.75 -11.32 6.01
CA ASP A 133 -18.32 -11.56 4.67
C ASP A 133 -17.86 -10.44 3.72
N PHE A 134 -17.21 -10.82 2.62
CA PHE A 134 -16.65 -9.89 1.65
C PHE A 134 -17.71 -8.99 1.00
N ASN A 135 -18.93 -9.49 0.79
CA ASN A 135 -20.01 -8.73 0.16
C ASN A 135 -20.39 -7.48 0.97
N GLU A 136 -20.13 -7.48 2.28
CA GLU A 136 -20.38 -6.34 3.15
C GLU A 136 -19.40 -5.18 2.96
N THR A 137 -18.28 -5.40 2.25
CA THR A 137 -17.23 -4.39 2.05
C THR A 137 -17.51 -3.45 0.89
N GLY A 138 -18.32 -3.87 -0.09
CA GLY A 138 -18.50 -3.16 -1.37
C GLY A 138 -17.24 -3.14 -2.26
N LEU A 139 -16.20 -3.90 -1.90
CA LEU A 139 -14.95 -3.99 -2.67
C LEU A 139 -15.07 -5.07 -3.76
N LEU A 140 -14.19 -5.01 -4.75
CA LEU A 140 -14.17 -5.95 -5.87
C LEU A 140 -12.90 -6.81 -5.82
N THR A 141 -13.02 -8.05 -6.28
CA THR A 141 -11.90 -8.99 -6.49
C THR A 141 -11.91 -9.50 -7.92
N ARG A 142 -10.73 -9.86 -8.42
CA ARG A 142 -10.56 -10.54 -9.71
C ARG A 142 -9.57 -11.69 -9.53
N GLN A 143 -9.94 -12.88 -9.99
CA GLN A 143 -9.04 -14.02 -10.00
C GLN A 143 -7.89 -13.78 -11.00
N LEU A 144 -6.67 -14.10 -10.56
CA LEU A 144 -5.47 -14.01 -11.40
C LEU A 144 -5.27 -15.34 -12.12
N HIS A 145 -5.88 -15.51 -13.29
CA HIS A 145 -5.63 -16.67 -14.15
C HIS A 145 -4.30 -16.49 -14.89
N VAL A 146 -3.38 -17.43 -14.70
CA VAL A 146 -2.04 -17.33 -15.31
C VAL A 146 -1.72 -18.59 -16.11
N ALA A 147 -1.61 -18.43 -17.42
CA ALA A 147 -0.78 -19.30 -18.24
C ALA A 147 0.68 -18.81 -18.14
N SER A 148 1.62 -19.71 -17.83
CA SER A 148 3.04 -19.39 -17.70
C SER A 148 3.60 -18.67 -18.94
N GLY A 149 4.42 -17.64 -18.73
CA GLY A 149 5.10 -16.90 -19.81
C GLY A 149 4.26 -15.83 -20.52
N SER A 150 3.05 -15.53 -20.03
CA SER A 150 2.21 -14.44 -20.55
C SER A 150 2.34 -13.16 -19.72
N GLY A 151 1.94 -12.00 -20.27
CA GLY A 151 1.87 -10.74 -19.51
C GLY A 151 1.03 -10.82 -18.22
N ALA A 152 0.12 -11.80 -18.13
CA ALA A 152 -0.61 -12.10 -16.89
C ALA A 152 0.28 -12.63 -15.76
N TYR A 153 1.35 -13.37 -16.07
CA TYR A 153 2.33 -13.83 -15.08
C TYR A 153 3.09 -12.67 -14.47
N ILE A 154 3.58 -11.75 -15.30
CA ILE A 154 4.28 -10.54 -14.85
C ILE A 154 3.37 -9.73 -13.94
N LYS A 155 2.14 -9.44 -14.38
CA LYS A 155 1.13 -8.73 -13.59
C LYS A 155 0.91 -9.36 -12.22
N LYS A 156 0.70 -10.68 -12.15
CA LYS A 156 0.55 -11.39 -10.88
C LYS A 156 1.76 -11.20 -9.97
N ARG A 157 2.97 -11.38 -10.52
CA ARG A 157 4.23 -11.20 -9.77
C ARG A 157 4.38 -9.79 -9.22
N GLU A 158 4.05 -8.77 -10.02
CA GLU A 158 4.16 -7.37 -9.60
C GLU A 158 3.18 -7.00 -8.49
N ILE A 159 1.94 -7.50 -8.57
CA ILE A 159 0.96 -7.37 -7.49
C ILE A 159 1.47 -8.05 -6.21
N GLU A 160 1.94 -9.29 -6.32
CA GLU A 160 2.46 -10.06 -5.18
C GLU A 160 3.63 -9.33 -4.51
N ARG A 161 4.53 -8.75 -5.30
CA ARG A 161 5.66 -7.94 -4.82
C ARG A 161 5.19 -6.71 -4.04
N ALA A 162 4.21 -5.96 -4.57
CA ALA A 162 3.70 -4.75 -3.93
C ALA A 162 2.93 -5.06 -2.62
N VAL A 163 2.09 -6.10 -2.62
CA VAL A 163 1.35 -6.54 -1.43
C VAL A 163 2.32 -7.01 -0.35
N ALA A 164 3.32 -7.82 -0.70
CA ALA A 164 4.34 -8.29 0.25
C ALA A 164 5.20 -7.14 0.80
N PHE A 165 5.54 -6.14 -0.02
CA PHE A 165 6.31 -4.98 0.44
C PHE A 165 5.53 -4.12 1.44
N THR A 166 4.21 -4.05 1.30
CA THR A 166 3.31 -3.25 2.14
C THR A 166 2.52 -4.10 3.13
N TYR A 167 3.04 -5.28 3.48
CA TYR A 167 2.34 -6.25 4.33
C TYR A 167 1.84 -5.60 5.63
N GLY A 168 0.53 -5.69 5.88
CA GLY A 168 -0.10 -5.11 7.08
C GLY A 168 -0.15 -3.57 7.12
N ALA A 169 0.39 -2.85 6.13
CA ALA A 169 0.38 -1.39 6.14
C ALA A 169 -1.01 -0.83 5.83
N VAL A 170 -1.52 0.02 6.72
CA VAL A 170 -2.83 0.67 6.66
C VAL A 170 -2.72 2.18 6.86
N ILE A 171 -3.71 2.92 6.35
CA ILE A 171 -3.87 4.36 6.53
C ILE A 171 -4.53 4.61 7.87
N THR A 172 -3.90 5.45 8.67
CA THR A 172 -4.39 5.83 10.00
C THR A 172 -4.47 7.34 10.16
N LYS A 173 -5.39 7.77 11.03
CA LYS A 173 -5.45 9.13 11.56
C LYS A 173 -5.71 9.03 13.06
N GLU A 174 -4.92 9.74 13.86
CA GLU A 174 -5.00 9.67 15.33
C GLU A 174 -4.94 8.21 15.85
N ASN A 175 -4.06 7.40 15.27
CA ASN A 175 -3.85 5.98 15.58
C ASN A 175 -5.07 5.07 15.37
N ARG A 176 -6.04 5.48 14.54
CA ARG A 176 -7.17 4.64 14.12
C ARG A 176 -7.12 4.41 12.64
N VAL A 177 -7.46 3.22 12.19
CA VAL A 177 -7.66 2.94 10.76
C VAL A 177 -8.83 3.80 10.27
N ILE A 178 -8.64 4.44 9.12
CA ILE A 178 -9.69 5.25 8.49
C ILE A 178 -10.13 4.63 7.18
N ALA A 179 -11.38 4.90 6.78
CA ALA A 179 -11.82 4.65 5.42
C ALA A 179 -10.93 5.45 4.44
N ALA A 180 -10.52 4.79 3.38
CA ALA A 180 -9.70 5.33 2.32
C ALA A 180 -10.51 5.30 1.01
N PRO A 181 -11.53 6.16 0.85
CA PRO A 181 -12.36 6.16 -0.35
C PRO A 181 -11.48 6.31 -1.60
N PHE A 182 -11.86 5.65 -2.68
CA PHE A 182 -11.14 5.65 -3.94
C PHE A 182 -12.13 5.56 -5.10
N PHE A 183 -11.70 6.02 -6.27
CA PHE A 183 -12.53 6.02 -7.47
C PHE A 183 -11.66 5.93 -8.71
N THR A 184 -12.28 5.55 -9.83
CA THR A 184 -11.68 5.73 -11.15
C THR A 184 -12.27 6.98 -11.80
N SER A 185 -11.42 7.86 -12.33
CA SER A 185 -11.88 9.04 -13.08
C SER A 185 -12.59 8.57 -14.37
N SER A 186 -13.87 8.87 -14.51
CA SER A 186 -14.68 8.42 -15.65
C SER A 186 -14.38 9.23 -16.92
N GLN A 187 -13.69 8.60 -17.88
CA GLN A 187 -14.06 8.57 -19.31
C GLN A 187 -13.13 7.59 -20.04
N GLY A 188 -13.59 6.35 -20.20
CA GLY A 188 -12.79 5.24 -20.76
C GLY A 188 -11.62 4.87 -19.84
N ASN A 189 -10.93 3.78 -20.14
CA ASN A 189 -9.71 3.36 -19.44
C ASN A 189 -8.52 4.32 -19.67
N MET A 190 -8.79 5.62 -19.88
CA MET A 190 -7.78 6.62 -20.19
C MET A 190 -7.15 7.15 -18.90
N LEU A 191 -5.82 7.20 -18.90
CA LEU A 191 -5.07 7.91 -17.87
C LEU A 191 -5.41 9.40 -17.94
N VAL A 192 -5.87 9.97 -16.84
CA VAL A 192 -6.25 11.37 -16.73
C VAL A 192 -5.16 12.13 -15.98
N LYS A 193 -4.83 13.34 -16.42
CA LYS A 193 -3.82 14.22 -15.80
C LYS A 193 -4.35 15.04 -14.62
N GLU A 194 -5.55 14.73 -14.15
CA GLU A 194 -6.22 15.40 -13.05
C GLU A 194 -6.91 14.34 -12.19
N ALA A 195 -7.09 14.63 -10.90
CA ALA A 195 -7.71 13.68 -9.97
C ALA A 195 -9.17 13.34 -10.36
N GLY A 196 -9.90 14.29 -10.95
CA GLY A 196 -11.35 14.21 -11.15
C GLY A 196 -12.14 14.66 -9.91
N GLU A 197 -13.47 14.62 -9.98
CA GLU A 197 -14.37 15.14 -8.93
C GLU A 197 -14.78 14.10 -7.86
N GLY A 198 -14.19 12.91 -7.89
CA GLY A 198 -14.45 11.88 -6.88
C GLY A 198 -13.78 12.18 -5.53
N VAL A 199 -14.15 11.41 -4.51
CA VAL A 199 -13.60 11.55 -3.15
C VAL A 199 -12.48 10.54 -2.93
N GLY A 200 -11.31 11.03 -2.54
CA GLY A 200 -10.17 10.22 -2.12
C GLY A 200 -9.23 9.82 -3.27
N PHE A 201 -8.73 8.59 -3.24
CA PHE A 201 -7.65 8.13 -4.13
C PHE A 201 -8.17 7.90 -5.56
N SER A 202 -7.70 8.72 -6.49
CA SER A 202 -8.02 8.58 -7.92
C SER A 202 -7.06 7.58 -8.56
N LEU A 203 -7.57 6.41 -8.99
CA LEU A 203 -6.75 5.31 -9.50
C LEU A 203 -5.86 5.73 -10.68
N ASN A 204 -6.46 6.34 -11.70
CA ASN A 204 -5.73 6.74 -12.91
C ASN A 204 -4.73 7.87 -12.64
N PHE A 205 -5.11 8.84 -11.81
CA PHE A 205 -4.24 9.96 -11.50
C PHE A 205 -3.09 9.56 -10.55
N ALA A 206 -3.34 8.66 -9.61
CA ALA A 206 -2.29 8.10 -8.76
C ALA A 206 -1.21 7.37 -9.57
N TYR A 207 -1.61 6.67 -10.65
CA TYR A 207 -0.66 6.07 -11.57
C TYR A 207 0.19 7.15 -12.26
N ILE A 208 -0.41 8.26 -12.72
CA ILE A 208 0.34 9.39 -13.28
C ILE A 208 1.32 9.99 -12.27
N LEU A 209 0.90 10.21 -11.02
CA LEU A 209 1.80 10.70 -9.96
C LEU A 209 2.99 9.76 -9.75
N ALA A 210 2.75 8.45 -9.81
CA ALA A 210 3.82 7.47 -9.72
C ALA A 210 4.77 7.56 -10.93
N GLN A 211 4.23 7.68 -12.16
CA GLN A 211 5.03 7.89 -13.38
C GLN A 211 5.88 9.17 -13.33
N ASP A 212 5.39 10.20 -12.64
CA ASP A 212 6.13 11.45 -12.37
C ASP A 212 7.20 11.29 -11.26
N GLY A 213 7.41 10.07 -10.76
CA GLY A 213 8.46 9.71 -9.80
C GLY A 213 8.06 9.87 -8.34
N MET A 214 6.76 10.02 -8.04
CA MET A 214 6.28 10.10 -6.67
C MET A 214 6.30 8.71 -6.01
N ASP A 215 6.91 8.62 -4.81
CA ASP A 215 6.85 7.41 -4.00
C ASP A 215 5.45 7.16 -3.41
N PHE A 216 5.14 5.92 -3.07
CA PHE A 216 3.80 5.50 -2.63
C PHE A 216 3.28 6.33 -1.45
N TYR A 217 4.17 6.72 -0.53
CA TYR A 217 3.79 7.46 0.66
C TYR A 217 3.35 8.89 0.31
N LYS A 218 4.10 9.56 -0.56
CA LYS A 218 3.71 10.89 -1.08
C LYS A 218 2.43 10.82 -1.91
N ILE A 219 2.22 9.75 -2.70
CA ILE A 219 0.96 9.55 -3.42
C ILE A 219 -0.21 9.50 -2.43
N LEU A 220 -0.09 8.75 -1.35
CA LEU A 220 -1.14 8.68 -0.32
C LEU A 220 -1.38 10.03 0.36
N GLN A 221 -0.32 10.76 0.71
CA GLN A 221 -0.44 12.11 1.29
C GLN A 221 -1.04 13.14 0.34
N TYR A 222 -0.91 12.94 -0.98
CA TYR A 222 -1.57 13.79 -1.96
C TYR A 222 -3.10 13.67 -1.88
N PHE A 223 -3.62 12.46 -1.68
CA PHE A 223 -5.07 12.21 -1.67
C PHE A 223 -5.71 12.29 -0.28
N TYR A 224 -4.93 12.09 0.78
CA TYR A 224 -5.45 12.02 2.14
C TYR A 224 -4.64 12.92 3.08
N ASP A 225 -5.30 13.95 3.62
CA ASP A 225 -4.63 14.93 4.48
C ASP A 225 -4.52 14.46 5.94
N GLY A 226 -3.34 14.71 6.52
CA GLY A 226 -3.02 14.41 7.92
C GLY A 226 -3.00 12.91 8.24
N ILE A 227 -2.70 12.06 7.26
CA ILE A 227 -2.59 10.62 7.46
C ILE A 227 -1.22 10.19 7.98
N SER A 228 -1.18 9.01 8.57
CA SER A 228 0.02 8.19 8.76
C SER A 228 -0.17 6.82 8.12
N VAL A 229 0.93 6.17 7.72
CA VAL A 229 0.93 4.77 7.31
C VAL A 229 1.58 3.97 8.43
N ALA A 230 0.82 3.04 9.00
CA ALA A 230 1.26 2.22 10.13
C ALA A 230 1.07 0.74 9.80
N ILE A 231 1.86 -0.12 10.43
CA ILE A 231 1.65 -1.56 10.37
C ILE A 231 0.51 -1.91 11.34
N TYR A 232 -0.44 -2.70 10.87
CA TYR A 232 -1.56 -3.17 11.68
C TYR A 232 -1.08 -4.20 12.72
N GLU A 233 -1.23 -3.87 13.99
CA GLU A 233 -0.79 -4.65 15.18
C GLU A 233 -1.92 -5.41 15.87
#